data_AF-A0A4S2L062-F1
#
_entry.id   AF-A0A4S2L062-F1
#
_cell.length_a   1.000
_cell.length_b   1.000
_cell.length_c   1.000
_cell.angle_alpha   90.00
_cell.angle_beta   90.00
_cell.angle_gamma   90.00
#
_symmetry.space_group_name_H-M   'P 1'
#
loop_
_entity.id
_entity.type
_entity.pdbx_description
1 polymer ?
#
loop_
_entity_poly.entity_id
_entity_poly.type
_entity_poly.pdbx_seq_one_letter_code
_entity_poly.pdbx_strand_id
1 'polypeptide(L)' 'MSQKDLATKVNEKAQVINDYEAGRGIPNQMVIGKIERVLGIKLRGKDRGKPMTAPGTKK' A
#
# COMPACT_ATOMS: atom_id res chain seq x y z
N MET A 1 6.20 9.12 7.63
CA MET A 1 6.39 8.85 6.19
C MET A 1 5.48 9.80 5.44
N SER A 2 5.99 10.64 4.53
CA SER A 2 5.15 11.51 3.72
C SER A 2 4.59 10.76 2.49
N GLN A 3 3.54 11.30 1.86
CA GLN A 3 3.01 10.77 0.59
C GLN A 3 4.10 10.72 -0.50
N LYS A 4 5.00 11.71 -0.54
CA LYS A 4 6.14 11.71 -1.48
C LYS A 4 7.09 10.56 -1.20
N ASP A 5 7.44 10.32 0.07
CA ASP A 5 8.31 9.20 0.44
C ASP A 5 7.68 7.85 0.10
N LEU A 6 6.37 7.72 0.34
CA LEU A 6 5.61 6.52 -0.02
C LEU A 6 5.60 6.30 -1.54
N ALA A 7 5.33 7.36 -2.30
CA ALA A 7 5.32 7.33 -3.75
C ALA A 7 6.69 6.90 -4.31
N THR A 8 7.79 7.45 -3.78
CA THR A 8 9.16 7.04 -4.16
C THR A 8 9.42 5.57 -3.84
N LYS A 9 9.01 5.08 -2.66
CA LYS A 9 9.20 3.67 -2.28
C LYS A 9 8.35 2.69 -3.12
N VAL A 10 7.16 3.10 -3.53
CA VAL A 10 6.24 2.31 -4.36
C VAL A 10 6.58 2.42 -5.86
N ASN A 11 7.45 3.37 -6.21
CA ASN A 11 7.80 3.76 -7.57
C ASN A 11 6.55 4.20 -8.37
N GLU A 12 5.77 5.10 -7.77
CA GLU A 12 4.56 5.69 -8.35
C GLU A 12 4.59 7.22 -8.22
N LYS A 13 3.71 7.91 -8.93
CA LYS A 13 3.56 9.36 -8.80
C LYS A 13 2.84 9.70 -7.48
N ALA A 14 3.24 10.79 -6.83
CA ALA A 14 2.58 11.25 -5.60
C ALA A 14 1.06 11.49 -5.78
N GLN A 15 0.65 11.95 -6.97
CA GLN A 15 -0.77 12.11 -7.32
C GLN A 15 -1.53 10.79 -7.28
N VAL A 16 -0.92 9.69 -7.76
CA VAL A 16 -1.55 8.37 -7.76
C VAL A 16 -1.82 7.92 -6.32
N ILE A 17 -0.85 8.08 -5.42
CA ILE A 17 -1.02 7.78 -3.99
C ILE A 17 -2.14 8.64 -3.38
N ASN A 18 -2.20 9.93 -3.70
CA ASN A 18 -3.23 10.83 -3.22
C ASN A 18 -4.64 10.41 -3.69
N ASP A 19 -4.78 9.98 -4.95
CA ASP A 19 -6.05 9.48 -5.47
C ASP A 19 -6.46 8.16 -4.81
N TYR A 20 -5.51 7.29 -4.44
CA TYR A 20 -5.80 6.08 -3.64
C TYR A 20 -6.28 6.40 -2.23
N GLU A 21 -5.66 7.37 -1.55
CA GLU A 21 -6.09 7.82 -0.23
C GLU A 21 -7.46 8.51 -0.26
N ALA A 22 -7.77 9.22 -1.36
CA ALA A 22 -9.08 9.81 -1.61
C ALA A 22 -10.14 8.81 -2.11
N GLY A 23 -9.78 7.54 -2.33
CA GLY A 23 -10.69 6.51 -2.84
C GLY A 23 -11.10 6.66 -4.31
N ARG A 24 -10.41 7.51 -5.08
CA ARG A 24 -10.67 7.76 -6.51
C ARG A 24 -9.65 7.08 -7.43
N GLY A 25 -8.59 6.50 -6.86
CA GLY A 25 -7.54 5.81 -7.60
C GLY A 25 -8.07 4.59 -8.34
N ILE A 26 -7.59 4.39 -9.57
CA ILE A 26 -7.92 3.21 -10.39
C ILE A 26 -7.41 1.96 -9.66
N PRO A 27 -8.25 0.94 -9.36
CA PRO A 27 -7.84 -0.23 -8.59
C PRO A 27 -6.75 -1.07 -9.30
N ASN A 28 -5.48 -0.81 -8.99
CA ASN A 28 -4.35 -1.62 -9.49
C ASN A 28 -3.81 -2.54 -8.39
N GLN A 29 -3.98 -3.86 -8.57
CA GLN A 29 -3.58 -4.86 -7.58
C GLN A 29 -2.06 -4.85 -7.29
N MET A 30 -1.24 -4.45 -8.27
CA MET A 30 0.21 -4.35 -8.13
C MET A 30 0.59 -3.16 -7.23
N VAL A 31 0.01 -1.99 -7.50
CA VAL A 31 0.25 -0.77 -6.71
C VAL A 31 -0.18 -0.99 -5.26
N ILE A 32 -1.37 -1.52 -5.06
CA ILE A 32 -1.89 -1.81 -3.71
C ILE A 32 -0.97 -2.80 -2.98
N GLY A 33 -0.52 -3.86 -3.65
CA GLY A 33 0.41 -4.83 -3.05
C GLY A 33 1.79 -4.26 -2.72
N LYS A 34 2.25 -3.21 -3.39
CA LYS A 34 3.47 -2.48 -3.04
C LYS A 34 3.23 -1.54 -1.85
N ILE A 35 2.11 -0.81 -1.84
CA ILE A 35 1.74 0.07 -0.72
C ILE A 35 1.58 -0.77 0.57
N GLU A 36 0.90 -1.92 0.50
CA GLU A 36 0.73 -2.84 1.63
C GLU A 36 2.07 -3.29 2.22
N ARG A 37 3.08 -3.57 1.38
CA ARG A 37 4.43 -3.96 1.84
C ARG A 37 5.20 -2.81 2.46
N VAL A 38 5.12 -1.61 1.88
CA VAL A 38 5.82 -0.43 2.41
C VAL A 38 5.22 0.02 3.74
N LEU A 39 3.90 -0.07 3.88
CA LEU A 39 3.19 0.26 5.11
C LEU A 39 3.19 -0.88 6.14
N GLY A 40 3.42 -2.13 5.72
CA GLY A 40 3.34 -3.29 6.59
C GLY A 40 1.92 -3.59 7.08
N ILE A 41 0.88 -3.16 6.35
CA ILE A 41 -0.54 -3.39 6.68
C ILE A 41 -1.31 -3.85 5.44
N LYS A 42 -2.38 -4.61 5.62
CA LYS A 42 -3.30 -4.97 4.55
C LYS A 42 -4.28 -3.84 4.28
N LEU A 43 -4.48 -3.49 3.02
CA LEU A 43 -5.39 -2.43 2.57
C LEU A 43 -6.67 -2.99 1.92
N ARG A 44 -6.74 -4.31 1.73
CA ARG A 44 -7.85 -5.00 1.05
C ARG A 44 -8.37 -6.20 1.84
N GLY A 45 -9.58 -6.64 1.46
CA GLY A 45 -10.20 -7.86 1.96
C GLY A 45 -10.65 -7.78 3.42
N LYS A 46 -10.95 -8.95 4.01
CA LYS A 46 -11.47 -9.08 5.38
C LYS A 46 -10.47 -8.64 6.47
N ASP A 47 -9.18 -8.59 6.14
CA ASP A 47 -8.10 -8.22 7.06
C ASP A 47 -7.62 -6.77 6.86
N ARG A 48 -8.40 -5.90 6.20
CA ARG A 48 -8.03 -4.50 6.01
C ARG A 48 -7.73 -3.82 7.37
N GLY A 49 -6.62 -3.10 7.44
CA GLY A 49 -6.13 -2.45 8.65
C GLY A 49 -5.32 -3.37 9.58
N LYS A 50 -5.27 -4.68 9.33
CA LYS A 50 -4.39 -5.57 10.09
C LYS A 50 -2.95 -5.49 9.56
N PRO A 51 -1.95 -5.73 10.42
CA PRO A 51 -0.56 -5.87 9.99
C PRO A 51 -0.42 -6.92 8.88
N MET A 52 0.34 -6.60 7.85
CA MET A 52 0.77 -7.54 6.84
C MET A 52 1.76 -8.47 7.52
N THR A 53 1.31 -9.67 7.90
CA THR A 53 2.19 -10.74 8.40
C THR A 53 3.31 -10.94 7.39
N ALA A 54 4.54 -10.68 7.80
CA ALA A 54 5.71 -10.72 6.93
C ALA A 54 5.82 -12.07 6.20
N PRO A 55 6.27 -12.11 4.94
CA PRO A 55 6.77 -13.34 4.36
C PRO A 55 8.08 -13.72 5.09
N GLY A 56 7.97 -14.42 6.23
CA GLY A 56 9.14 -14.83 7.01
C GLY A 56 8.92 -15.40 8.41
N THR A 57 7.69 -15.49 8.93
CA THR A 57 7.45 -15.96 10.33
C THR A 57 6.72 -17.29 10.47
N LYS A 58 6.69 -18.14 9.44
CA LYS A 58 6.48 -19.57 9.68
C LYS A 58 7.82 -20.19 10.05
N LYS A 59 8.10 -20.27 11.37
CA LYS A 59 8.91 -21.35 11.91
C LYS A 59 8.11 -22.65 11.85
#